data_AF-A0A087V082-F1
#
_entry.id   AF-A0A087V082-F1
#
_cell.length_a   1.000
_cell.length_b   1.000
_cell.length_c   1.000
_cell.angle_alpha   90.00
_cell.angle_beta   90.00
_cell.angle_gamma   90.00
#
_symmetry.space_group_name_H-M   'P 1'
#
loop_
_entity.id
_entity.type
_entity.pdbx_description
1 polymer ?
#
loop_
_entity_poly.entity_id
_entity_poly.type
_entity_poly.pdbx_seq_one_letter_code
_entity_poly.pdbx_strand_id
1 'polypeptide(L)' 'MSHLLDPKFIAGQEERARLREDYLRSIAALANSEVTVKMHENIEVKGIFKATDAEGKIYVIENLRTPVQGTLPMA' A
#
# COMPACT_ATOMS: atom_id res chain seq x y z
N MET A 1 -17.16 -22.92 22.47
CA MET A 1 -15.91 -22.12 22.51
C MET A 1 -14.73 -22.93 21.94
N SER A 2 -14.67 -23.26 20.64
CA SER A 2 -13.53 -24.05 20.11
C SER A 2 -13.17 -23.85 18.64
N HIS A 3 -13.68 -22.81 17.96
CA HIS A 3 -13.27 -22.53 16.57
C HIS A 3 -11.82 -22.02 16.45
N LEU A 4 -11.21 -21.57 17.56
CA LEU A 4 -9.79 -21.16 17.63
C LEU A 4 -8.81 -22.34 17.50
N LEU A 5 -9.26 -23.58 17.66
CA LEU A 5 -8.46 -24.81 17.49
C LEU A 5 -8.84 -25.60 16.23
N ASP A 6 -9.72 -25.06 15.38
CA ASP A 6 -10.03 -25.70 14.10
C ASP A 6 -8.80 -25.59 13.18
N PRO A 7 -8.19 -26.71 12.75
CA PRO A 7 -7.01 -26.69 11.88
C PRO A 7 -7.22 -25.90 10.58
N LYS A 8 -8.45 -25.88 10.04
CA LYS A 8 -8.77 -25.07 8.85
C LYS A 8 -8.81 -23.59 9.16
N PHE A 9 -9.28 -23.22 10.36
CA PHE A 9 -9.25 -21.83 10.81
C PHE A 9 -7.82 -21.35 11.03
N ILE A 10 -6.98 -22.15 11.70
CA ILE A 10 -5.57 -21.83 11.95
C ILE A 10 -4.80 -21.70 10.62
N ALA A 11 -4.90 -22.70 9.73
CA ALA A 11 -4.26 -22.64 8.40
C ALA A 11 -4.73 -21.41 7.59
N GLY A 12 -6.00 -21.04 7.70
CA GLY A 12 -6.52 -19.82 7.08
C GLY A 12 -5.95 -18.52 7.66
N GLN A 13 -5.64 -18.48 8.97
CA GLN A 13 -4.96 -17.33 9.58
C GLN A 13 -3.48 -17.28 9.21
N GLU A 14 -2.80 -18.43 9.15
CA GLU A 14 -1.40 -18.50 8.73
C GLU A 14 -1.23 -18.00 7.29
N GLU A 15 -2.10 -18.41 6.36
CA GLU A 15 -2.02 -17.92 4.98
C GLU A 15 -2.32 -16.42 4.89
N ARG A 16 -3.28 -15.91 5.67
CA ARG A 16 -3.55 -14.46 5.75
C ARG A 16 -2.35 -13.70 6.31
N ALA A 17 -1.69 -14.22 7.33
CA ALA A 17 -0.51 -13.64 7.92
C ALA A 17 0.65 -13.61 6.91
N ARG A 18 0.87 -14.71 6.18
CA ARG A 18 1.88 -14.81 5.12
C ARG A 18 1.64 -13.78 4.00
N LEU A 19 0.43 -13.73 3.45
CA LEU A 19 0.06 -12.74 2.42
C LEU A 19 0.22 -11.31 2.93
N ARG A 20 -0.11 -11.07 4.19
CA ARG A 20 0.04 -9.76 4.82
C ARG A 20 1.50 -9.37 5.00
N GLU A 21 2.35 -10.30 5.39
CA GLU A 21 3.79 -10.10 5.49
C GLU A 21 4.39 -9.75 4.12
N ASP A 22 4.08 -10.54 3.09
CA ASP A 22 4.55 -10.32 1.72
C ASP A 22 4.10 -8.95 1.20
N TYR A 23 2.85 -8.58 1.45
CA TYR A 23 2.32 -7.25 1.13
C TYR A 23 3.13 -6.14 1.82
N LEU A 24 3.32 -6.22 3.14
CA LEU A 24 4.04 -5.20 3.90
C LEU A 24 5.51 -5.09 3.45
N ARG A 25 6.16 -6.21 3.13
CA ARG A 25 7.52 -6.21 2.59
C ARG A 25 7.58 -5.54 1.22
N SER A 26 6.62 -5.84 0.33
CA SER A 26 6.55 -5.21 -1.00
C SER A 26 6.36 -3.70 -0.91
N ILE A 27 5.48 -3.23 -0.01
CA ILE A 27 5.23 -1.80 0.20
C ILE A 27 6.45 -1.12 0.82
N ALA A 28 7.09 -1.74 1.82
CA ALA A 28 8.29 -1.19 2.44
C ALA A 28 9.44 -1.04 1.43
N ALA A 29 9.55 -1.95 0.46
CA ALA A 29 10.55 -1.88 -0.61
C ALA A 29 10.35 -0.67 -1.54
N LEU A 30 9.14 -0.10 -1.61
CA LEU A 30 8.86 1.10 -2.42
C LEU A 30 9.32 2.39 -1.73
N ALA A 31 9.72 2.35 -0.45
CA ALA A 31 10.11 3.55 0.30
C ALA A 31 11.21 4.32 -0.44
N ASN A 32 11.01 5.63 -0.59
CA ASN A 32 11.88 6.55 -1.33
C ASN A 32 12.08 6.24 -2.82
N SER A 33 11.27 5.36 -3.41
CA SER A 33 11.28 5.11 -4.84
C SER A 33 10.25 5.97 -5.58
N GLU A 34 10.52 6.28 -6.84
CA GLU A 34 9.52 6.90 -7.72
C GLU A 34 8.41 5.89 -8.04
N VAL A 35 7.17 6.29 -7.81
CA VAL A 35 5.99 5.48 -8.07
C VAL A 35 5.03 6.20 -9.02
N THR A 36 4.29 5.40 -9.80
CA THR A 36 3.14 5.89 -10.57
C THR A 36 1.88 5.32 -9.94
N VAL A 37 0.96 6.18 -9.56
CA VAL A 37 -0.32 5.79 -8.97
C VAL A 37 -1.44 6.11 -9.96
N LYS A 38 -2.26 5.10 -10.22
CA LYS A 38 -3.45 5.23 -11.05
C LYS A 38 -4.63 5.61 -10.15
N MET A 39 -5.10 6.83 -10.29
CA MET A 39 -6.24 7.38 -9.59
C MET A 39 -7.54 7.07 -10.35
N HIS A 40 -8.66 7.47 -9.76
CA HIS A 40 -9.96 7.48 -10.44
C HIS A 40 -9.87 8.24 -11.79
N GLU A 41 -10.80 7.92 -12.70
CA GLU A 41 -10.87 8.55 -14.02
C GLU A 41 -9.63 8.33 -14.91
N ASN A 42 -8.86 7.26 -14.66
CA ASN A 42 -7.60 6.94 -15.36
C ASN A 42 -6.54 8.04 -15.27
N ILE A 43 -6.59 8.88 -14.23
CA ILE A 43 -5.56 9.88 -13.98
C ILE A 43 -4.32 9.18 -13.42
N GLU A 44 -3.16 9.40 -14.03
CA GLU A 44 -1.88 8.93 -13.51
C GLU A 44 -1.16 10.08 -12.82
N VAL A 45 -0.69 9.83 -11.60
CA VAL A 45 0.15 10.75 -10.84
C VAL A 45 1.48 10.09 -10.50
N LYS A 46 2.56 10.86 -10.46
CA LYS A 46 3.91 10.36 -10.19
C LYS A 46 4.58 11.10 -9.06
N GLY A 47 5.27 10.41 -8.16
CA GLY A 47 5.99 11.05 -7.07
C GLY A 47 6.87 10.06 -6.32
N ILE A 48 7.45 10.50 -5.21
CA ILE A 48 8.30 9.67 -4.35
C ILE A 48 7.46 9.11 -3.21
N PHE A 49 7.32 7.79 -3.16
CA PHE A 49 6.58 7.14 -2.08
C PHE A 49 7.33 7.29 -0.75
N LYS A 50 6.63 7.72 0.30
CA LYS A 50 7.22 7.89 1.64
C LYS A 50 6.64 6.93 2.66
N ALA A 51 5.32 6.84 2.71
CA ALA A 51 4.64 6.04 3.73
C ALA A 51 3.23 5.66 3.29
N THR A 52 2.66 4.68 3.98
CA THR A 52 1.24 4.36 3.93
C THR A 52 0.73 4.07 5.34
N ASP A 53 -0.58 4.19 5.54
CA ASP A 53 -1.21 3.73 6.76
C ASP A 53 -1.15 2.19 6.87
N ALA A 54 -1.43 1.65 8.06
CA ALA A 54 -1.41 0.21 8.24
C ALA A 54 -2.36 -0.48 7.26
N GLU A 55 -3.48 0.11 6.90
CA GLU A 55 -4.46 -0.54 6.03
C GLU A 55 -4.13 -0.44 4.53
N GLY A 56 -3.14 0.35 4.12
CA GLY A 56 -2.79 0.53 2.71
C GLY A 56 -3.79 1.40 1.93
N LYS A 57 -4.56 2.23 2.63
CA LYS A 57 -5.63 3.07 2.08
C LYS A 57 -5.17 4.50 1.83
N ILE A 58 -4.19 4.98 2.59
CA ILE A 58 -3.65 6.34 2.47
C ILE A 58 -2.18 6.23 2.09
N TYR A 59 -1.77 6.94 1.04
CA TYR A 59 -0.40 7.00 0.55
C TYR A 59 0.13 8.41 0.74
N VAL A 60 1.29 8.55 1.37
CA VAL A 60 2.01 9.81 1.49
C VAL A 60 3.06 9.85 0.39
N ILE A 61 2.92 10.82 -0.51
CA ILE A 61 3.75 10.96 -1.71
C ILE A 61 4.37 12.35 -1.74
N GLU A 62 5.70 12.40 -1.77
CA GLU A 62 6.46 13.63 -1.92
C GLU A 62 6.61 13.98 -3.41
N ASN A 63 6.62 15.28 -3.74
CA ASN A 63 6.77 15.78 -5.12
C ASN A 63 5.76 15.16 -6.10
N LEU A 64 4.49 15.11 -5.70
CA LEU A 64 3.40 14.55 -6.49
C LEU A 64 3.14 15.40 -7.74
N ARG A 65 3.45 14.84 -8.90
CA ARG A 65 3.17 15.42 -10.22
C ARG A 65 1.77 15.04 -10.67
N THR A 66 0.92 16.04 -10.88
CA THR A 66 -0.45 15.90 -11.36
C THR A 66 -0.60 16.54 -12.74
N PRO A 67 -1.50 16.03 -13.61
CA PRO A 67 -1.74 16.63 -14.91
C PRO A 67 -2.30 18.06 -14.88
N VAL A 68 -2.96 18.44 -13.79
CA VAL A 68 -3.73 19.70 -13.71
C VAL A 68 -2.98 20.80 -12.94
N GLN A 69 -2.25 20.45 -11.89
CA GLN A 69 -1.66 21.43 -10.95
C GLN A 69 -0.13 21.46 -10.98
N GLY A 70 0.52 20.63 -11.81
CA GLY A 70 1.98 20.54 -11.83
C GLY A 70 2.51 19.71 -10.66
N THR A 71 3.47 20.22 -9.89
CA THR A 71 4.10 19.46 -8.78
C THR A 71 3.64 19.98 -7.43
N LEU A 72 3.06 19.09 -6.63
CA LEU A 72 2.73 19.33 -5.23
C LEU A 72 3.86 18.79 -4.35
N PRO A 73 4.46 19.60 -3.45
CA PRO A 73 5.65 19.21 -2.70
C PRO A 73 5.39 18.04 -1.73
N MET A 74 4.18 17.96 -1.16
CA MET A 74 3.75 16.84 -0.31
C MET A 74 2.23 16.65 -0.49
N ALA A 75 1.80 15.40 -0.65
CA ALA A 75 0.40 15.03 -0.82
C ALA A 75 0.08 13.70 -0.13
#